data_AF-A0A377VXB4-F1
#
_entry.id   AF-A0A377VXB4-F1
#
_cell.length_a   1.000
_cell.length_b   1.000
_cell.length_c   1.000
_cell.angle_alpha   90.00
_cell.angle_beta   90.00
_cell.angle_gamma   90.00
#
_symmetry.space_group_name_H-M   'P 1'
#
loop_
_entity.id
_entity.type
_entity.pdbx_description
1 polymer ?
#
loop_
_entity_poly.entity_id
_entity_poly.type
_entity_poly.pdbx_seq_one_letter_code
_entity_poly.pdbx_strand_id
1 'polypeptide(L)'
;MSPLLVHPEQAGLNALRPGSLYCYGMILYMDAQYTAKFRKLAGEKLPHDQFKKAIASLHPDFSHRSGIRMINDGHYKFARYFSLKQHHIPATLAELLENNDVELFDLVNDPEENHNLAREPEKYRDLLMTMNDKLNQLTAAEIGEDDGSYMPPFEGSQWDLTAAQMHQYMRD
;
A
#
# COMPACT_ATOMS: atom_id res chain seq x y z
N MET A 1 -17.99 -18.52 24.86
CA MET A 1 -16.78 -18.87 24.09
C MET A 1 -17.08 -18.64 22.63
N SER A 2 -16.14 -18.07 21.85
CA SER A 2 -16.31 -17.93 20.40
C SER A 2 -16.49 -19.31 19.76
N PRO A 3 -17.47 -19.52 18.86
CA PRO A 3 -17.65 -20.81 18.17
C PRO A 3 -16.37 -21.30 17.47
N LEU A 4 -15.55 -20.37 16.98
CA LEU A 4 -14.25 -20.66 16.36
C LEU A 4 -13.24 -21.31 17.30
N LEU A 5 -13.36 -21.09 18.61
CA LEU A 5 -12.47 -21.68 19.62
C LEU A 5 -12.99 -23.03 20.14
N VAL A 6 -14.29 -23.31 19.97
CA VAL A 6 -14.92 -24.54 20.45
C VAL A 6 -14.82 -25.65 19.41
N HIS A 7 -14.99 -25.32 18.12
CA HIS A 7 -14.91 -26.26 16.99
C HIS A 7 -14.11 -25.64 15.82
N PRO A 8 -12.80 -25.37 15.99
CA PRO A 8 -11.98 -24.73 14.96
C PRO A 8 -11.96 -25.51 13.63
N GLU A 9 -12.06 -26.84 13.68
CA GLU A 9 -12.08 -27.72 12.52
C GLU A 9 -13.34 -27.59 11.65
N GLN A 10 -14.43 -27.02 12.20
CA GLN A 10 -15.68 -26.78 11.47
C GLN A 10 -15.76 -25.36 10.89
N ALA A 11 -14.82 -24.49 11.25
CA ALA A 11 -14.79 -23.12 10.78
C ALA A 11 -14.34 -23.06 9.32
N GLY A 12 -15.15 -22.43 8.46
CA GLY A 12 -14.74 -22.09 7.10
C GLY A 12 -13.60 -21.06 7.10
N LEU A 13 -12.84 -21.00 6.00
CA LEU A 13 -11.69 -20.10 5.82
C LEU A 13 -11.98 -18.64 6.22
N ASN A 14 -13.15 -18.14 5.82
CA ASN A 14 -13.57 -16.76 6.04
C ASN A 14 -14.59 -16.63 7.18
N ALA A 15 -14.65 -17.59 8.11
CA ALA A 15 -15.65 -17.61 9.19
C ALA A 15 -15.51 -16.44 10.19
N LEU A 16 -14.32 -15.85 10.32
CA LEU A 16 -14.07 -14.67 11.16
C LEU A 16 -14.09 -13.36 10.37
N ARG A 17 -13.49 -13.36 9.18
CA ARG A 17 -13.30 -12.18 8.33
C ARG A 17 -13.27 -12.59 6.86
N PRO A 18 -13.67 -11.71 5.93
CA PRO A 18 -13.69 -12.02 4.49
C PRO A 18 -12.28 -12.04 3.87
N GLY A 19 -11.27 -11.49 4.55
CA GLY A 19 -9.88 -11.45 4.13
C GLY A 19 -9.04 -10.61 5.08
N SER A 20 -7.75 -10.51 4.81
CA SER A 20 -6.82 -9.62 5.52
C SER A 20 -6.45 -8.43 4.65
N LEU A 21 -6.63 -7.22 5.18
CA LEU A 21 -6.24 -5.97 4.55
C LEU A 21 -4.78 -5.64 4.82
N TYR A 22 -4.08 -5.17 3.80
CA TYR A 22 -2.72 -4.66 3.89
C TYR A 22 -2.65 -3.27 3.24
N CYS A 23 -2.03 -2.33 3.95
CA CYS A 23 -1.87 -0.95 3.50
C CYS A 23 -0.41 -0.54 3.64
N TYR A 24 0.23 -0.25 2.50
CA TYR A 24 1.63 0.17 2.48
C TYR A 24 1.78 1.46 1.67
N GLY A 25 2.59 2.40 2.16
CA GLY A 25 2.99 3.59 1.40
C GLY A 25 4.50 3.80 1.31
N MET A 26 5.28 3.04 2.11
CA MET A 26 6.75 2.99 2.18
C MET A 26 7.46 4.27 1.71
N ILE A 27 7.20 5.39 2.40
CA ILE A 27 7.53 6.74 1.88
C ILE A 27 9.01 6.92 1.55
N LEU A 28 9.89 6.25 2.30
CA LEU A 28 11.33 6.29 2.09
C LEU A 28 11.76 5.67 0.74
N TYR A 29 11.04 4.67 0.24
CA TYR A 29 11.43 3.86 -0.92
C TYR A 29 10.55 4.08 -2.15
N MET A 30 9.56 4.97 -2.09
CA MET A 30 8.64 5.21 -3.20
C MET A 30 9.30 5.84 -4.44
N ASP A 31 10.40 6.56 -4.23
CA ASP A 31 11.12 7.30 -5.26
C ASP A 31 12.60 6.95 -5.17
N ALA A 32 13.10 6.28 -6.22
CA ALA A 32 14.49 5.87 -6.30
C ALA A 32 15.46 7.08 -6.35
N GLN A 33 15.06 8.19 -6.97
CA GLN A 33 15.88 9.40 -7.03
C GLN A 33 15.96 10.08 -5.66
N TYR A 34 14.83 10.18 -4.95
CA TYR A 34 14.82 10.66 -3.57
C TYR A 34 15.69 9.77 -2.68
N THR A 35 15.52 8.45 -2.77
CA THR A 35 16.33 7.47 -2.01
C THR A 35 17.82 7.66 -2.28
N ALA A 36 18.23 7.84 -3.54
CA ALA A 36 19.63 8.07 -3.90
C ALA A 36 20.17 9.39 -3.33
N LYS A 37 19.40 10.49 -3.41
CA LYS A 37 19.76 11.79 -2.84
C LYS A 37 19.88 11.73 -1.31
N PHE A 38 18.92 11.09 -0.65
CA PHE A 38 18.94 10.84 0.79
C PHE A 38 20.19 10.06 1.21
N ARG A 39 20.49 8.94 0.53
CA ARG A 39 21.67 8.13 0.84
C ARG A 39 22.97 8.90 0.65
N LYS A 40 23.06 9.72 -0.41
CA LYS A 40 24.22 10.59 -0.64
C LYS A 40 24.39 11.58 0.52
N LEU A 41 23.32 12.29 0.89
CA LEU A 41 23.33 13.26 1.98
C LEU A 41 23.70 12.62 3.33
N ALA A 42 23.12 11.45 3.64
CA ALA A 42 23.46 10.71 4.85
C ALA A 42 24.95 10.29 4.89
N GLY A 43 25.54 9.99 3.73
CA GLY A 43 26.96 9.66 3.59
C GLY A 43 27.92 10.83 3.86
N GLU A 44 27.46 12.08 3.73
CA GLU A 44 28.27 13.28 3.96
C GLU A 44 28.58 13.53 5.44
N LYS A 45 27.84 12.89 6.37
CA LYS A 45 28.03 13.00 7.83
C LYS A 45 28.12 14.45 8.33
N LEU A 46 27.26 15.32 7.78
CA LEU A 46 27.19 16.73 8.15
C LEU A 46 26.80 16.90 9.64
N PRO A 47 27.20 18.02 10.28
CA PRO A 47 26.66 18.41 11.58
C PRO A 47 25.13 18.48 11.56
N HIS A 48 24.48 18.16 12.69
CA HIS A 48 23.04 17.99 12.80
C HIS A 48 22.22 19.12 12.15
N ASP A 49 22.54 20.38 12.45
CA ASP A 49 21.82 21.55 11.93
C ASP A 49 21.95 21.72 10.41
N GLN A 50 23.09 21.32 9.85
CA GLN A 50 23.33 21.37 8.41
C GLN A 50 22.59 20.24 7.70
N PHE A 51 22.62 19.03 8.27
CA PHE A 51 21.84 17.90 7.78
C PHE A 51 20.34 18.22 7.79
N LYS A 52 19.81 18.79 8.89
CA LYS A 52 18.40 19.18 9.00
C LYS A 52 17.98 20.16 7.91
N LYS A 53 18.80 21.16 7.61
CA LYS A 53 18.53 22.12 6.51
C LYS A 53 18.58 21.46 5.13
N ALA A 54 19.52 20.55 4.91
CA ALA A 54 19.68 19.87 3.63
C ALA A 54 18.59 18.84 3.36
N ILE A 55 18.13 18.09 4.37
CA ILE A 55 17.04 17.12 4.22
C ILE A 55 15.69 17.82 4.02
N ALA A 56 15.49 19.00 4.60
CA ALA A 56 14.25 19.76 4.47
C ALA A 56 13.93 20.24 3.04
N SER A 57 14.92 20.23 2.13
CA SER A 57 14.73 20.54 0.71
C SER A 57 14.57 19.31 -0.18
N LEU A 58 14.70 18.10 0.40
CA LEU A 58 14.48 16.84 -0.30
C LEU A 58 13.06 16.36 -0.04
N HIS A 59 12.32 16.10 -1.11
CA HIS A 59 10.98 15.53 -1.06
C HIS A 59 10.89 14.39 -2.08
N PRO A 60 10.24 13.28 -1.74
CA PRO A 60 9.98 12.22 -2.72
C PRO A 60 8.95 12.68 -3.75
N ASP A 61 9.05 12.18 -4.97
CA ASP A 61 7.99 12.34 -5.96
C ASP A 61 6.81 11.41 -5.67
N PHE A 62 5.79 11.96 -5.01
CA PHE A 62 4.54 11.24 -4.71
C PHE A 62 3.68 10.93 -5.94
N SER A 63 4.07 11.35 -7.15
CA SER A 63 3.36 10.98 -8.39
C SER A 63 3.52 9.49 -8.76
N HIS A 64 4.55 8.81 -8.24
CA HIS A 64 4.76 7.38 -8.46
C HIS A 64 3.66 6.52 -7.83
N ARG A 65 3.29 5.43 -8.51
CA ARG A 65 2.32 4.41 -8.04
C ARG A 65 2.94 3.49 -6.99
N SER A 66 3.13 4.06 -5.81
CA SER A 66 3.84 3.43 -4.69
C SER A 66 2.97 3.16 -3.47
N GLY A 67 1.78 3.76 -3.42
CA GLY A 67 0.76 3.41 -2.45
C GLY A 67 0.16 2.06 -2.82
N ILE A 68 0.04 1.16 -1.84
CA ILE A 68 -0.44 -0.21 -2.03
C ILE A 68 -1.67 -0.41 -1.14
N ARG A 69 -2.74 -0.94 -1.73
CA ARG A 69 -3.83 -1.61 -1.02
C ARG A 69 -3.91 -3.03 -1.51
N MET A 70 -3.93 -3.98 -0.57
CA MET A 70 -3.93 -5.40 -0.89
C MET A 70 -4.88 -6.16 0.02
N ILE A 71 -5.54 -7.17 -0.54
CA ILE A 71 -6.34 -8.15 0.17
C ILE A 71 -5.80 -9.56 -0.10
N ASN A 72 -5.73 -10.36 0.95
CA ASN A 72 -5.63 -11.82 0.86
C ASN A 72 -6.89 -12.43 1.48
N ASP A 73 -7.73 -13.10 0.67
CA ASP A 73 -8.97 -13.75 1.13
C ASP A 73 -8.82 -15.25 1.43
N GLY A 74 -7.57 -15.71 1.45
CA GLY A 74 -7.17 -17.10 1.68
C GLY A 74 -7.15 -17.98 0.41
N HIS A 75 -7.78 -17.56 -0.69
CA HIS A 75 -7.64 -18.20 -2.00
C HIS A 75 -6.90 -17.27 -2.97
N TYR A 76 -7.35 -16.03 -3.07
CA TYR A 76 -6.79 -15.04 -3.97
C TYR A 76 -6.07 -13.94 -3.20
N LYS A 77 -4.96 -13.49 -3.77
CA LYS A 77 -4.27 -12.26 -3.37
C LYS A 77 -4.48 -11.23 -4.48
N PHE A 78 -4.98 -10.06 -4.10
CA PHE A 78 -5.20 -8.94 -5.02
C PHE A 78 -4.58 -7.68 -4.46
N ALA A 79 -3.75 -6.99 -5.26
CA ALA A 79 -3.14 -5.73 -4.90
C ALA A 79 -3.35 -4.70 -6.00
N ARG A 80 -3.53 -3.44 -5.59
CA ARG A 80 -3.49 -2.28 -6.48
C ARG A 80 -2.49 -1.25 -5.98
N TYR A 81 -1.72 -0.71 -6.92
CA TYR A 81 -0.67 0.27 -6.70
C TYR A 81 -1.11 1.61 -7.30
N PHE A 82 -1.19 2.65 -6.48
CA PHE A 82 -1.73 3.95 -6.86
C PHE A 82 -0.79 5.09 -6.43
N SER A 83 -0.95 6.25 -7.07
CA SER A 83 -0.22 7.45 -6.64
C SER A 83 -0.78 7.95 -5.32
N LEU A 84 0.10 8.28 -4.37
CA LEU A 84 -0.31 8.92 -3.11
C LEU A 84 -0.85 10.34 -3.29
N LYS A 85 -0.76 10.91 -4.50
CA LYS A 85 -1.48 12.14 -4.90
C LYS A 85 -2.91 11.88 -5.39
N GLN A 86 -3.26 10.62 -5.67
CA GLN A 86 -4.52 10.23 -6.32
C GLN A 86 -5.16 9.05 -5.58
N HIS A 87 -5.52 9.29 -4.32
CA HIS A 87 -6.37 8.36 -3.57
C HIS A 87 -7.73 8.21 -4.25
N HIS A 88 -8.21 6.98 -4.40
CA HIS A 88 -9.47 6.69 -5.07
C HIS A 88 -10.01 5.29 -4.71
N ILE A 89 -11.29 5.09 -4.98
CA ILE A 89 -12.02 3.84 -4.76
C ILE A 89 -12.61 3.42 -6.12
N PRO A 90 -11.87 2.68 -6.96
CA PRO A 90 -12.33 2.30 -8.30
C PRO A 90 -13.55 1.37 -8.17
N ALA A 91 -14.61 1.71 -8.91
CA ALA A 91 -15.87 0.97 -8.96
C ALA A 91 -16.06 0.23 -10.30
N THR A 92 -15.22 0.53 -11.29
CA THR A 92 -15.23 -0.12 -12.60
C THR A 92 -13.84 -0.65 -12.98
N LEU A 93 -13.80 -1.61 -13.91
CA LEU A 93 -12.53 -2.13 -14.44
C LEU A 93 -11.71 -1.03 -15.12
N ALA A 94 -12.37 -0.11 -15.82
CA ALA A 94 -11.70 1.01 -16.48
C ALA A 94 -11.00 1.91 -15.46
N GLU A 95 -11.70 2.34 -14.40
CA GLU A 95 -11.12 3.15 -13.32
C GLU A 95 -9.98 2.42 -12.61
N LEU A 96 -10.16 1.11 -12.35
CA LEU A 96 -9.14 0.28 -11.73
C LEU A 96 -7.85 0.27 -12.56
N LEU A 97 -7.93 0.02 -13.86
CA LEU A 97 -6.75 -0.08 -14.72
C LEU A 97 -6.16 1.28 -15.11
N GLU A 98 -6.97 2.33 -15.15
CA GLU A 98 -6.52 3.67 -15.49
C GLU A 98 -5.60 4.25 -14.42
N ASN A 99 -5.94 4.07 -13.13
CA ASN A 99 -5.26 4.74 -12.02
C ASN A 99 -4.43 3.81 -11.14
N ASN A 100 -4.36 2.51 -11.48
CA ASN A 100 -3.58 1.54 -10.74
C ASN A 100 -2.70 0.66 -11.62
N ASP A 101 -1.58 0.21 -11.05
CA ASP A 101 -0.96 -1.05 -11.46
C ASP A 101 -1.58 -2.16 -10.61
N VAL A 102 -1.81 -3.34 -11.17
CA VAL A 102 -2.67 -4.36 -10.55
C VAL A 102 -2.01 -5.74 -10.57
N GLU A 103 -2.15 -6.44 -9.45
CA GLU A 103 -1.74 -7.83 -9.29
C GLU A 103 -2.91 -8.68 -8.77
N LEU A 104 -3.04 -9.88 -9.33
CA LEU A 104 -4.03 -10.87 -8.91
C LEU A 104 -3.42 -12.26 -9.03
N PHE A 105 -3.39 -13.02 -7.94
CA PHE A 105 -2.83 -14.37 -7.88
C PHE A 105 -3.83 -15.35 -7.27
N ASP A 106 -3.87 -16.56 -7.83
CA ASP A 106 -4.57 -17.73 -7.28
C ASP A 106 -3.60 -18.52 -6.41
N LEU A 107 -3.66 -18.36 -5.09
CA LEU A 107 -2.72 -18.98 -4.17
C LEU A 107 -2.93 -20.50 -4.02
N VAL A 108 -4.05 -21.04 -4.50
CA VAL A 108 -4.33 -22.48 -4.44
C VAL A 108 -3.61 -23.19 -5.59
N ASN A 109 -3.69 -22.62 -6.79
CA ASN A 109 -3.10 -23.20 -8.00
C ASN A 109 -1.71 -22.64 -8.33
N ASP A 110 -1.35 -21.48 -7.77
CA ASP A 110 -0.07 -20.79 -7.94
C ASP A 110 0.42 -20.21 -6.58
N PRO A 111 0.77 -21.08 -5.61
CA PRO A 111 1.18 -20.66 -4.27
C PRO A 111 2.47 -19.81 -4.25
N GLU A 112 3.27 -19.89 -5.31
CA GLU A 112 4.52 -19.15 -5.48
C GLU A 112 4.32 -17.83 -6.24
N GLU A 113 3.06 -17.46 -6.54
CA GLU A 113 2.69 -16.17 -7.16
C GLU A 113 3.44 -15.88 -8.49
N ASN A 114 3.70 -16.90 -9.29
CA ASN A 114 4.45 -16.76 -10.54
C ASN A 114 3.61 -16.24 -11.70
N HIS A 115 2.28 -16.31 -11.60
CA HIS A 115 1.34 -16.01 -12.67
C HIS A 115 0.33 -14.93 -12.26
N ASN A 116 0.69 -13.67 -12.53
CA ASN A 116 -0.22 -12.54 -12.32
C ASN A 116 -1.37 -12.58 -13.35
N LEU A 117 -2.56 -12.98 -12.89
CA LEU A 117 -3.79 -13.04 -13.67
C LEU A 117 -4.23 -11.67 -14.19
N ALA A 118 -3.87 -10.58 -13.51
CA ALA A 118 -4.21 -9.22 -13.93
C ALA A 118 -3.57 -8.81 -15.27
N ARG A 119 -2.61 -9.59 -15.79
CA ARG A 119 -2.03 -9.41 -17.13
C ARG A 119 -3.01 -9.73 -18.27
N GLU A 120 -4.09 -10.46 -17.99
CA GLU A 120 -5.16 -10.76 -18.94
C GLU A 120 -6.50 -10.19 -18.42
N PRO A 121 -6.65 -8.85 -18.29
CA PRO A 121 -7.74 -8.25 -17.53
C PRO A 121 -9.14 -8.54 -18.10
N GLU A 122 -9.26 -8.70 -19.42
CA GLU A 122 -10.53 -9.05 -20.06
C GLU A 122 -10.97 -10.49 -19.73
N LYS A 123 -10.01 -11.42 -19.65
CA LYS A 123 -10.27 -12.83 -19.32
C LYS A 123 -10.64 -13.00 -17.85
N TYR A 124 -10.00 -12.24 -16.96
CA TYR A 124 -10.23 -12.32 -15.51
C TYR A 124 -11.05 -11.15 -14.97
N ARG A 125 -11.82 -10.46 -15.83
CA ARG A 125 -12.59 -9.26 -15.50
C ARG A 125 -13.44 -9.43 -14.25
N ASP A 126 -14.23 -10.49 -14.19
CA ASP A 126 -15.17 -10.71 -13.10
C ASP A 126 -14.45 -11.02 -11.78
N LEU A 127 -13.32 -11.74 -11.85
CA LEU A 127 -12.49 -12.05 -10.68
C LEU A 127 -11.77 -10.80 -10.16
N LEU A 128 -11.21 -9.98 -11.07
CA LEU A 128 -10.59 -8.69 -10.73
C LEU A 128 -11.59 -7.78 -10.02
N MET A 129 -12.79 -7.63 -10.59
CA MET A 129 -13.83 -6.79 -9.97
C MET A 129 -14.32 -7.36 -8.65
N THR A 130 -14.48 -8.68 -8.54
CA THR A 130 -14.85 -9.33 -7.27
C THR A 130 -13.83 -9.04 -6.17
N MET A 131 -12.52 -9.16 -6.47
CA MET A 131 -11.47 -8.92 -5.49
C MET A 131 -11.28 -7.43 -5.19
N ASN A 132 -11.46 -6.57 -6.20
CA ASN A 132 -11.50 -5.12 -6.02
C ASN A 132 -12.63 -4.68 -5.09
N ASP A 133 -13.83 -5.24 -5.25
CA ASP A 133 -14.99 -4.91 -4.43
C ASP A 133 -14.79 -5.39 -2.99
N LYS A 134 -14.24 -6.59 -2.79
CA LYS A 134 -13.83 -7.05 -1.45
C LYS A 134 -12.82 -6.11 -0.81
N LEU A 135 -11.80 -5.66 -1.56
CA LEU A 135 -10.81 -4.71 -1.05
C LEU A 135 -11.44 -3.37 -0.70
N ASN A 136 -12.33 -2.84 -1.53
CA ASN A 136 -13.06 -1.59 -1.27
C ASN A 136 -13.91 -1.69 0.01
N GLN A 137 -14.65 -2.79 0.17
CA GLN A 137 -15.46 -3.04 1.37
C GLN A 137 -14.58 -3.13 2.63
N LEU A 138 -13.46 -3.86 2.54
CA LEU A 138 -12.55 -4.03 3.68
C LEU A 138 -11.84 -2.73 4.04
N THR A 139 -11.45 -1.94 3.04
CA THR A 139 -10.88 -0.58 3.24
C THR A 139 -11.88 0.33 3.96
N ALA A 140 -13.14 0.35 3.52
CA ALA A 140 -14.19 1.13 4.18
C ALA A 140 -14.47 0.67 5.61
N ALA A 141 -14.41 -0.65 5.87
CA ALA A 141 -14.69 -1.22 7.19
C ALA A 141 -13.55 -1.01 8.20
N GLU A 142 -12.29 -1.07 7.76
CA GLU A 142 -11.12 -1.06 8.64
C GLU A 142 -10.41 0.30 8.71
N ILE A 143 -10.39 1.06 7.62
CA ILE A 143 -9.77 2.39 7.55
C ILE A 143 -10.83 3.49 7.62
N GLY A 144 -11.96 3.29 6.95
CA GLY A 144 -12.94 4.35 6.70
C GLY A 144 -12.61 5.12 5.42
N GLU A 145 -12.40 6.42 5.53
CA GLU A 145 -12.00 7.26 4.39
C GLU A 145 -10.50 7.16 4.14
N ASP A 146 -10.12 6.67 2.96
CA ASP A 146 -8.73 6.51 2.54
C ASP A 146 -8.32 7.63 1.57
N ASP A 147 -8.29 8.88 2.06
CA ASP A 147 -8.07 10.10 1.28
C ASP A 147 -6.64 10.65 1.36
N GLY A 148 -5.77 10.01 2.15
CA GLY A 148 -4.39 10.43 2.35
C GLY A 148 -4.21 11.57 3.37
N SER A 149 -5.26 12.01 4.06
CA SER A 149 -5.20 13.07 5.09
C SER A 149 -4.29 12.75 6.27
N TYR A 150 -3.96 11.48 6.48
CA TYR A 150 -2.99 11.02 7.47
C TYR A 150 -1.53 11.35 7.10
N MET A 151 -1.26 11.72 5.85
CA MET A 151 0.08 12.10 5.39
C MET A 151 0.36 13.59 5.64
N PRO A 152 1.61 13.96 5.95
CA PRO A 152 1.99 15.37 5.99
C PRO A 152 1.72 16.04 4.63
N PRO A 153 1.34 17.32 4.59
CA PRO A 153 0.92 17.97 3.35
C PRO A 153 2.00 17.90 2.27
N PHE A 154 1.61 17.57 1.04
CA PHE A 154 2.52 17.36 -0.08
C PHE A 154 3.12 18.64 -0.67
N GLU A 155 2.47 19.78 -0.46
CA GLU A 155 2.92 21.09 -0.95
C GLU A 155 3.32 22.00 0.20
N GLY A 156 4.57 22.49 0.17
CA GLY A 156 5.04 23.55 1.07
C GLY A 156 5.39 23.13 2.50
N SER A 157 5.17 21.88 2.90
CA SER A 157 5.67 21.37 4.18
C SER A 157 7.17 21.19 4.10
N GLN A 158 7.93 22.09 4.73
CA GLN A 158 9.28 21.74 5.15
C GLN A 158 9.16 20.48 6.01
N TRP A 159 9.88 19.41 5.68
CA TRP A 159 9.99 18.24 6.54
C TRP A 159 10.61 18.70 7.88
N ASP A 160 9.80 19.22 8.80
CA ASP A 160 10.23 19.63 10.15
C ASP A 160 10.20 18.42 11.09
N LEU A 161 10.61 17.26 10.58
CA LEU A 161 10.88 16.12 11.42
C LEU A 161 12.23 16.35 12.10
N THR A 162 12.20 16.42 13.42
CA THR A 162 13.42 16.35 14.23
C THR A 162 14.13 15.01 13.99
N ALA A 163 15.45 14.94 14.20
CA ALA A 163 16.16 13.66 14.07
C ALA A 163 15.58 12.56 14.99
N ALA A 164 14.98 12.94 16.13
CA ALA A 164 14.28 11.99 17.00
C ALA A 164 13.03 11.40 16.33
N GLN A 165 12.23 12.23 15.65
CA GLN A 165 11.05 11.77 14.90
C GLN A 165 11.44 10.91 13.69
N MET A 166 12.47 11.31 12.94
CA MET A 166 13.01 10.46 11.85
C MET A 166 13.48 9.10 12.37
N HIS A 167 14.17 9.06 13.51
CA HIS A 167 14.63 7.82 14.13
C HIS A 167 13.50 6.96 14.72
N GLN A 168 12.32 7.53 14.93
CA GLN A 168 11.12 6.81 15.32
C GLN A 168 10.41 6.20 14.10
N TYR A 169 10.32 6.92 12.98
CA TYR A 169 9.77 6.40 11.72
C TYR A 169 10.65 5.36 11.04
N MET A 170 11.96 5.36 11.28
CA MET A 170 12.91 4.38 10.73
C MET A 170 13.10 3.14 11.63
N ARG A 171 12.35 3.01 12.74
CA ARG A 171 12.54 1.94 13.72
C ARG A 171 11.57 0.77 13.61
N ASP A 172 10.63 0.84 12.67
CA ASP A 172 9.74 -0.25 12.24
C ASP A 172 10.06 -0.63 10.78
#